data_AF-A0A496AAE7-F1
#
_entry.id   AF-A0A496AAE7-F1
#
_cell.length_a   1.000
_cell.length_b   1.000
_cell.length_c   1.000
_cell.angle_alpha   90.00
_cell.angle_beta   90.00
_cell.angle_gamma   90.00
#
_symmetry.space_group_name_H-M   'P 1'
#
loop_
_entity.id
_entity.type
_entity.pdbx_description
1 polymer ?
#
loop_
_entity_poly.entity_id
_entity_poly.type
_entity_poly.pdbx_seq_one_letter_code
_entity_poly.pdbx_strand_id
1 'polypeptide(L)'
;MKKVLIVILILLAVAAILAVPRFLKQEEPADEQAETAAVLKPVEVTKAKRGEIRSELELSGTIQAASQVSVFPKIAGRLIVLNVDEGDRIEEGAALATVEHEELQLAVQQAKATLEAAETAYSQTQQLAKVRVQSQIAQARAQLRAAEIALQQVIDLSEIRTVTQIEQAQAALKSLVANLEKIKSGARVEDRRQAQAGLNQADANLANAKSNHTRMLQLFQNGAISQQSLEGAKTQLDIVIAQQKIAAEQLQLIDNGARAEDIQAMEAQV
;
A
#
# COMPACT_ATOMS: atom_id res chain seq x y z
N MET A 1 -149.01 51.59 -96.18
CA MET A 1 -148.79 52.68 -97.17
C MET A 1 -148.74 54.04 -96.45
N LYS A 2 -147.55 54.66 -96.48
CA LYS A 2 -147.17 56.09 -96.32
C LYS A 2 -147.48 56.90 -95.04
N LYS A 3 -148.31 56.46 -94.09
CA LYS A 3 -148.60 57.25 -92.86
C LYS A 3 -147.93 56.76 -91.56
N VAL A 4 -147.28 55.60 -91.60
CA VAL A 4 -146.65 54.93 -90.42
C VAL A 4 -145.20 55.40 -90.14
N LEU A 5 -144.57 56.17 -91.03
CA LEU A 5 -143.16 56.58 -90.88
C LEU A 5 -142.92 58.03 -90.40
N ILE A 6 -143.93 58.92 -90.46
CA ILE A 6 -143.79 60.35 -90.08
C ILE A 6 -144.25 60.60 -88.63
N VAL A 7 -145.18 59.79 -88.12
CA VAL A 7 -145.72 59.92 -86.76
C VAL A 7 -144.74 59.44 -85.69
N ILE A 8 -143.86 58.48 -86.01
CA ILE A 8 -142.85 57.94 -85.07
C ILE A 8 -141.67 58.91 -84.87
N LEU A 9 -141.37 59.78 -85.86
CA LEU A 9 -140.22 60.68 -85.80
C LEU A 9 -140.54 62.02 -85.11
N ILE A 10 -141.81 62.43 -85.07
CA ILE A 10 -142.25 63.67 -84.40
C ILE A 10 -142.61 63.41 -82.92
N LEU A 11 -143.02 62.19 -82.56
CA LEU A 11 -143.33 61.83 -81.16
C LEU A 11 -142.08 61.63 -80.29
N LEU A 12 -140.94 61.27 -80.88
CA LEU A 12 -139.66 61.10 -80.17
C LEU A 12 -138.96 62.44 -79.87
N ALA A 13 -139.29 63.51 -80.60
CA ALA A 13 -138.71 64.84 -80.38
C ALA A 13 -139.42 65.65 -79.27
N VAL A 14 -140.66 65.28 -78.91
CA VAL A 14 -141.47 66.03 -77.91
C VAL A 14 -141.36 65.44 -76.51
N ALA A 15 -141.00 64.17 -76.35
CA ALA A 15 -140.81 63.54 -75.04
C ALA A 15 -139.51 63.97 -74.31
N ALA A 16 -138.49 64.45 -75.04
CA ALA A 16 -137.19 64.79 -74.47
C ALA A 16 -137.11 66.19 -73.82
N ILE A 17 -138.12 67.05 -74.00
CA ILE A 17 -138.01 68.47 -73.64
C ILE A 17 -138.94 68.89 -72.48
N LEU A 18 -139.87 68.04 -72.02
CA LEU A 18 -140.92 68.46 -71.07
C LEU A 18 -141.12 67.60 -69.81
N ALA A 19 -140.22 66.67 -69.50
CA ALA A 19 -140.17 66.06 -68.15
C ALA A 19 -139.21 66.77 -67.19
N VAL A 20 -138.80 67.99 -67.55
CA VAL A 20 -138.57 69.10 -66.61
C VAL A 20 -139.88 69.32 -65.86
N PRO A 21 -139.97 69.43 -64.53
CA PRO A 21 -139.10 69.00 -63.43
C PRO A 21 -139.90 68.09 -62.47
N ARG A 22 -139.30 67.77 -61.30
CA ARG A 22 -140.05 67.59 -60.03
C ARG A 22 -140.71 66.22 -59.78
N PHE A 23 -140.00 65.38 -59.04
CA PHE A 23 -140.47 64.36 -58.05
C PHE A 23 -139.50 63.18 -58.13
N LEU A 24 -138.71 62.76 -57.14
CA LEU A 24 -138.67 62.94 -55.69
C LEU A 24 -137.21 62.58 -55.31
N LYS A 25 -136.47 63.49 -54.65
CA LYS A 25 -136.26 63.46 -53.18
C LYS A 25 -135.06 62.58 -52.82
N GLN A 26 -133.97 63.05 -52.20
CA GLN A 26 -133.55 64.32 -51.60
C GLN A 26 -132.06 64.08 -51.27
N GLU A 27 -131.11 64.87 -51.78
CA GLU A 27 -130.44 65.99 -51.07
C GLU A 27 -129.88 65.55 -49.71
N GLU A 28 -128.64 65.81 -49.29
CA GLU A 28 -127.53 66.72 -49.63
C GLU A 28 -126.67 66.77 -48.32
N PRO A 29 -125.60 67.58 -48.17
CA PRO A 29 -124.52 68.04 -49.08
C PRO A 29 -123.10 67.90 -48.41
N ALA A 30 -121.96 67.93 -49.12
CA ALA A 30 -121.09 69.07 -49.57
C ALA A 30 -120.54 69.96 -48.41
N ASP A 31 -119.30 70.45 -48.35
CA ASP A 31 -118.38 71.03 -49.37
C ASP A 31 -116.91 70.67 -49.05
N GLU A 32 -116.00 70.40 -50.00
CA GLU A 32 -115.35 71.28 -51.00
C GLU A 32 -114.13 72.09 -50.48
N GLN A 33 -112.96 71.55 -50.80
CA GLN A 33 -111.60 72.08 -51.04
C GLN A 33 -111.22 73.54 -50.67
N ALA A 34 -110.09 73.73 -49.95
CA ALA A 34 -108.98 74.63 -50.34
C ALA A 34 -107.76 74.58 -49.37
N GLU A 35 -106.59 74.23 -49.93
CA GLU A 35 -105.20 74.69 -49.68
C GLU A 35 -104.61 74.96 -48.27
N THR A 36 -103.65 74.09 -47.91
CA THR A 36 -102.32 74.28 -47.27
C THR A 36 -102.12 75.29 -46.13
N ALA A 37 -101.95 74.79 -44.89
CA ALA A 37 -101.24 75.47 -43.79
C ALA A 37 -100.57 74.45 -42.83
N ALA A 38 -99.40 74.82 -42.30
CA ALA A 38 -98.38 73.98 -41.67
C ALA A 38 -98.81 73.25 -40.37
N VAL A 39 -98.38 71.99 -40.23
CA VAL A 39 -98.61 71.15 -39.04
C VAL A 39 -97.48 71.36 -38.01
N LEU A 40 -97.82 71.92 -36.84
CA LEU A 40 -96.92 72.05 -35.68
C LEU A 40 -96.90 70.72 -34.89
N LYS A 41 -95.70 70.16 -34.62
CA LYS A 41 -95.51 68.95 -33.79
C LYS A 41 -95.47 69.33 -32.30
N PRO A 42 -96.29 68.75 -31.42
CA PRO A 42 -96.28 69.04 -30.00
C PRO A 42 -95.05 68.43 -29.33
N VAL A 43 -94.49 69.13 -28.34
CA VAL A 43 -93.34 68.68 -27.55
C VAL A 43 -93.64 68.79 -26.07
N GLU A 44 -93.32 67.75 -25.32
CA GLU A 44 -93.39 67.76 -23.86
C GLU A 44 -92.22 68.59 -23.32
N VAL A 45 -92.53 69.58 -22.46
CA VAL A 45 -91.52 70.41 -21.80
C VAL A 45 -91.52 70.18 -20.29
N THR A 46 -90.33 70.16 -19.70
CA THR A 46 -90.13 70.08 -18.25
C THR A 46 -89.07 71.08 -17.78
N LYS A 47 -89.21 71.63 -16.56
CA LYS A 47 -88.27 72.62 -15.99
C LYS A 47 -87.02 71.93 -15.45
N ALA A 48 -85.85 72.32 -15.95
CA ALA A 48 -84.56 71.80 -15.48
C ALA A 48 -84.33 72.12 -13.98
N LYS A 49 -83.84 71.14 -13.22
CA LYS A 49 -83.44 71.28 -11.81
C LYS A 49 -81.96 70.93 -11.68
N ARG A 50 -81.21 71.72 -10.90
CA ARG A 50 -79.80 71.46 -10.62
C ARG A 50 -79.71 70.31 -9.60
N GLY A 51 -79.13 69.19 -10.03
CA GLY A 51 -78.80 68.05 -9.19
C GLY A 51 -77.33 67.66 -9.38
N GLU A 52 -76.76 66.93 -8.44
CA GLU A 52 -75.41 66.40 -8.56
C GLU A 52 -75.40 65.26 -9.57
N ILE A 53 -74.62 65.40 -10.65
CA ILE A 53 -74.52 64.39 -11.71
C ILE A 53 -73.37 63.46 -11.35
N ARG A 54 -73.68 62.21 -11.01
CA ARG A 54 -72.68 61.16 -10.83
C ARG A 54 -72.49 60.42 -12.15
N SER A 55 -71.25 60.38 -12.63
CA SER A 55 -70.84 59.58 -13.77
C SER A 55 -70.40 58.22 -13.25
N GLU A 56 -71.30 57.24 -13.29
CA GLU A 56 -70.96 55.85 -13.02
C GLU A 56 -70.44 55.21 -14.32
N LEU A 57 -69.28 54.57 -14.23
CA LEU A 57 -68.69 53.81 -15.32
C LEU A 57 -68.91 52.33 -15.02
N GLU A 58 -69.94 51.75 -15.62
CA GLU A 58 -70.17 50.30 -15.55
C GLU A 58 -69.18 49.60 -16.48
N LEU A 59 -68.22 48.89 -15.90
CA LEU A 59 -67.25 48.09 -16.64
C LEU A 59 -67.68 46.63 -16.56
N SER A 60 -68.03 46.05 -17.70
CA SER A 60 -68.18 44.61 -17.84
C SER A 60 -66.79 43.98 -17.97
N GLY A 61 -66.50 43.01 -17.10
CA GLY A 61 -65.27 42.23 -17.16
C GLY A 61 -65.55 40.75 -16.93
N THR A 62 -64.61 39.90 -17.33
CA THR A 62 -64.68 38.45 -17.11
C THR A 62 -63.74 38.06 -15.98
N ILE A 63 -64.19 37.14 -15.12
CA ILE A 63 -63.31 36.52 -14.11
C ILE A 63 -62.52 35.40 -14.80
N GLN A 64 -61.20 35.40 -14.61
CA GLN A 64 -60.31 34.35 -15.09
C GLN A 64 -59.58 33.71 -13.91
N ALA A 65 -59.27 32.43 -14.03
CA ALA A 65 -58.48 31.73 -13.03
C ALA A 65 -57.10 32.39 -12.90
N ALA A 66 -56.64 32.61 -11.66
CA ALA A 66 -55.34 33.23 -11.41
C ALA A 66 -54.16 32.37 -11.91
N SER A 67 -54.30 31.04 -11.90
CA SER A 67 -53.36 30.09 -12.47
C SER A 67 -54.09 28.80 -12.81
N GLN A 68 -53.73 28.17 -13.94
CA GLN A 68 -54.21 26.86 -14.34
C GLN A 68 -53.00 25.98 -14.62
N VAL A 69 -52.94 24.82 -13.97
CA VAL A 69 -51.80 23.89 -14.08
C VAL A 69 -52.30 22.51 -14.46
N SER A 70 -51.66 21.92 -15.46
CA SER A 70 -51.86 20.51 -15.82
C SER A 70 -50.86 19.66 -15.06
N VAL A 71 -51.35 18.75 -14.22
CA VAL A 71 -50.51 17.82 -13.46
C VAL A 71 -50.29 16.56 -14.27
N PHE A 72 -49.03 16.24 -14.53
CA PHE A 72 -48.63 15.01 -15.22
C PHE A 72 -47.76 14.16 -14.30
N PRO A 73 -47.89 12.82 -14.35
CA PRO A 73 -46.99 11.94 -13.63
C PRO A 73 -45.57 12.07 -14.22
N LYS A 74 -44.57 12.13 -13.34
CA LYS A 74 -43.16 12.21 -13.76
C LYS A 74 -42.65 10.92 -14.40
N ILE A 75 -43.32 9.80 -14.15
CA ILE A 75 -42.99 8.47 -14.65
C ILE A 75 -44.28 7.85 -15.18
N ALA A 76 -44.22 7.25 -16.36
CA ALA A 76 -45.35 6.53 -16.92
C ALA A 76 -45.59 5.25 -16.11
N GLY A 77 -46.83 5.01 -15.68
CA GLY A 77 -47.18 3.83 -14.91
C GLY A 77 -48.69 3.67 -14.80
N ARG A 78 -49.13 2.57 -14.19
CA ARG A 78 -50.55 2.29 -13.96
C ARG A 78 -51.05 3.09 -12.76
N LEU A 79 -52.18 3.78 -12.90
CA LEU A 79 -52.84 4.43 -11.77
C LEU A 79 -53.41 3.35 -10.84
N ILE A 80 -52.95 3.31 -9.58
CA ILE A 80 -53.48 2.38 -8.56
C ILE A 80 -54.72 2.99 -7.91
N VAL A 81 -54.60 4.23 -7.44
CA VAL A 81 -55.66 4.93 -6.72
C VAL A 81 -55.66 6.40 -7.13
N LEU A 82 -56.84 6.94 -7.38
CA LEU A 82 -57.10 8.37 -7.45
C LEU A 82 -57.73 8.77 -6.10
N ASN A 83 -57.07 9.68 -5.37
CA ASN A 83 -57.42 9.98 -3.98
C ASN A 83 -58.32 11.22 -3.85
N VAL A 84 -58.76 11.80 -4.97
CA VAL A 84 -59.47 13.09 -5.04
C VAL A 84 -60.59 13.03 -6.08
N ASP A 85 -61.69 13.74 -5.82
CA ASP A 85 -62.83 13.84 -6.71
C ASP A 85 -62.91 15.23 -7.38
N GLU A 86 -63.70 15.34 -8.45
CA GLU A 86 -63.88 16.61 -9.16
C GLU A 86 -64.60 17.64 -8.29
N GLY A 87 -63.95 18.79 -8.06
CA GLY A 87 -64.46 19.88 -7.23
C GLY A 87 -63.83 19.97 -5.85
N ASP A 88 -63.00 19.00 -5.47
CA ASP A 88 -62.29 19.01 -4.19
C ASP A 88 -61.26 20.14 -4.10
N ARG A 89 -61.21 20.75 -2.91
CA ARG A 89 -60.20 21.77 -2.59
C ARG A 89 -58.96 21.09 -2.01
N ILE A 90 -57.84 21.20 -2.71
CA ILE A 90 -56.56 20.59 -2.34
C ILE A 90 -55.53 21.63 -1.91
N GLU A 91 -54.63 21.21 -1.03
CA GLU A 91 -53.47 22.01 -0.60
C GLU A 91 -52.19 21.55 -1.34
N GLU A 92 -51.17 22.40 -1.34
CA GLU A 92 -49.88 22.07 -1.95
C GLU A 92 -49.24 20.85 -1.25
N GLY A 93 -48.81 19.87 -2.04
CA GLY A 93 -48.23 18.62 -1.53
C GLY A 93 -49.24 17.49 -1.27
N ALA A 94 -50.54 17.73 -1.43
CA ALA A 94 -51.55 16.68 -1.34
C ALA A 94 -51.35 15.62 -2.45
N ALA A 95 -51.35 14.35 -2.07
CA ALA A 95 -51.22 13.24 -3.01
C ALA A 95 -52.53 13.05 -3.79
N LEU A 96 -52.53 13.45 -5.06
CA LEU A 96 -53.71 13.36 -5.93
C LEU A 96 -53.95 11.93 -6.43
N ALA A 97 -52.88 11.22 -6.78
CA ALA A 97 -52.97 9.85 -7.22
C ALA A 97 -51.70 9.07 -6.92
N THR A 98 -51.85 7.76 -6.76
CA THR A 98 -50.73 6.83 -6.60
C THR A 98 -50.55 6.04 -7.89
N VAL A 99 -49.35 6.10 -8.47
CA VAL A 99 -48.98 5.36 -9.67
C VAL A 99 -48.11 4.16 -9.24
N GLU A 100 -48.32 3.01 -9.87
CA GLU A 100 -47.60 1.76 -9.62
C GLU A 100 -46.21 1.78 -10.23
N HIS A 101 -45.21 1.35 -9.45
CA HIS A 101 -43.80 1.34 -9.88
C HIS A 101 -43.02 0.13 -9.32
N GLU A 102 -43.52 -1.09 -9.54
CA GLU A 102 -42.84 -2.34 -9.10
C GLU A 102 -41.41 -2.46 -9.68
N GLU A 103 -41.22 -2.06 -10.93
CA GLU A 103 -39.90 -2.05 -11.59
C GLU A 103 -38.88 -1.16 -10.85
N LEU A 104 -39.31 -0.01 -10.31
CA LEU A 104 -38.43 0.86 -9.52
C LEU A 104 -38.07 0.22 -8.18
N GLN A 105 -38.99 -0.51 -7.56
CA GLN A 105 -38.70 -1.23 -6.32
C GLN A 105 -37.71 -2.36 -6.56
N LEU A 106 -37.89 -3.14 -7.62
CA LEU A 106 -36.95 -4.18 -8.04
C LEU A 106 -35.57 -3.60 -8.37
N ALA A 107 -35.53 -2.46 -9.07
CA ALA A 107 -34.28 -1.76 -9.36
C ALA A 107 -33.56 -1.29 -8.07
N VAL A 108 -34.32 -0.75 -7.09
CA VAL A 108 -33.77 -0.38 -5.78
C VAL A 108 -33.26 -1.61 -5.01
N GLN A 109 -33.97 -2.73 -5.05
CA GLN A 109 -33.53 -3.96 -4.40
C GLN A 109 -32.24 -4.51 -5.03
N GLN A 110 -32.16 -4.53 -6.37
CA GLN A 110 -30.96 -4.95 -7.08
C GLN A 110 -29.76 -4.03 -6.80
N ALA A 111 -29.99 -2.71 -6.76
CA ALA A 111 -28.96 -1.74 -6.42
C ALA A 111 -28.47 -1.91 -4.97
N LYS A 112 -29.37 -2.16 -4.02
CA LYS A 112 -29.03 -2.45 -2.62
C LYS A 112 -28.20 -3.74 -2.50
N ALA A 113 -28.60 -4.82 -3.17
CA ALA A 113 -27.84 -6.06 -3.18
C ALA A 113 -26.44 -5.88 -3.78
N THR A 114 -26.32 -5.05 -4.82
CA THR A 114 -25.03 -4.71 -5.43
C THR A 114 -24.15 -3.89 -4.48
N LEU A 115 -24.73 -2.93 -3.75
CA LEU A 115 -24.04 -2.14 -2.73
C LEU A 115 -23.51 -3.03 -1.60
N GLU A 116 -24.36 -3.91 -1.05
CA GLU A 116 -23.98 -4.83 0.03
C GLU A 116 -22.84 -5.77 -0.40
N ALA A 117 -22.91 -6.29 -1.62
CA ALA A 117 -21.85 -7.12 -2.20
C ALA A 117 -20.53 -6.32 -2.35
N ALA A 118 -20.59 -5.07 -2.81
CA ALA A 118 -19.43 -4.20 -2.95
C ALA A 118 -18.81 -3.82 -1.60
N GLU A 119 -19.62 -3.52 -0.59
CA GLU A 119 -19.17 -3.23 0.78
C GLU A 119 -18.49 -4.45 1.42
N THR A 120 -19.08 -5.64 1.23
CA THR A 120 -18.50 -6.90 1.68
C THR A 120 -17.15 -7.15 1.01
N ALA A 121 -17.07 -6.99 -0.30
CA ALA A 121 -15.83 -7.14 -1.05
C ALA A 121 -14.75 -6.13 -0.59
N TYR A 122 -15.14 -4.89 -0.32
CA TYR A 122 -14.23 -3.86 0.22
C TYR A 122 -13.71 -4.23 1.61
N SER A 123 -14.58 -4.63 2.53
CA SER A 123 -14.21 -5.05 3.89
C SER A 123 -13.29 -6.27 3.87
N GLN A 124 -13.62 -7.30 3.07
CA GLN A 124 -12.76 -8.48 2.87
C GLN A 124 -11.38 -8.08 2.32
N THR A 125 -11.34 -7.23 1.30
CA THR A 125 -10.09 -6.74 0.72
C THR A 125 -9.24 -5.98 1.74
N GLN A 126 -9.87 -5.14 2.57
CA GLN A 126 -9.18 -4.40 3.63
C GLN A 126 -8.60 -5.32 4.70
N GLN A 127 -9.36 -6.34 5.12
CA GLN A 127 -8.88 -7.35 6.07
C GLN A 127 -7.69 -8.15 5.50
N LEU A 128 -7.80 -8.61 4.26
CA LEU A 128 -6.72 -9.32 3.57
C LEU A 128 -5.48 -8.44 3.40
N ALA A 129 -5.65 -7.15 3.08
CA ALA A 129 -4.53 -6.20 3.00
C ALA A 129 -3.81 -6.07 4.35
N LYS A 130 -4.56 -5.97 5.46
CA LYS A 130 -3.98 -5.93 6.82
C LYS A 130 -3.19 -7.20 7.13
N VAL A 131 -3.75 -8.37 6.83
CA VAL A 131 -3.08 -9.67 7.04
C VAL A 131 -1.82 -9.78 6.17
N ARG A 132 -1.87 -9.33 4.91
CA ARG A 132 -0.72 -9.33 4.00
C ARG A 132 0.42 -8.46 4.53
N VAL A 133 0.11 -7.24 4.98
CA VAL A 133 1.12 -6.33 5.57
C VAL A 133 1.70 -6.93 6.86
N GLN A 134 0.87 -7.50 7.72
CA GLN A 134 1.34 -8.18 8.94
C GLN A 134 2.25 -9.37 8.62
N SER A 135 1.91 -10.19 7.63
CA SER A 135 2.73 -11.30 7.16
C SER A 135 4.08 -10.82 6.62
N GLN A 136 4.08 -9.77 5.79
CA GLN A 136 5.32 -9.16 5.28
C GLN A 136 6.20 -8.61 6.40
N ILE A 137 5.63 -7.94 7.40
CA ILE A 137 6.36 -7.46 8.58
C ILE A 137 6.92 -8.64 9.39
N ALA A 138 6.15 -9.71 9.58
CA ALA A 138 6.60 -10.90 10.31
C ALA A 138 7.77 -11.59 9.59
N GLN A 139 7.70 -11.73 8.26
CA GLN A 139 8.78 -12.25 7.44
C GLN A 139 10.04 -11.38 7.52
N ALA A 140 9.90 -10.05 7.38
CA ALA A 140 11.01 -9.11 7.49
C ALA A 140 11.67 -9.17 8.89
N ARG A 141 10.87 -9.26 9.96
CA ARG A 141 11.39 -9.45 11.33
C ARG A 141 12.08 -10.79 11.54
N ALA A 142 11.60 -11.85 10.90
CA ALA A 142 12.24 -13.16 10.96
C ALA A 142 13.61 -13.13 10.25
N GLN A 143 13.68 -12.48 9.08
CA GLN A 143 14.93 -12.27 8.35
C GLN A 143 15.93 -11.41 9.13
N LEU A 144 15.46 -10.32 9.74
CA LEU A 144 16.29 -9.47 10.60
C LEU A 144 16.88 -10.27 11.77
N ARG A 145 16.06 -11.03 12.51
CA ARG A 145 16.54 -11.88 13.61
C ARG A 145 17.56 -12.92 13.13
N ALA A 146 17.33 -13.53 11.96
CA ALA A 146 18.29 -14.49 11.41
C ALA A 146 19.64 -13.82 11.08
N ALA A 147 19.61 -12.60 10.52
CA ALA A 147 20.81 -11.82 10.23
C ALA A 147 21.55 -11.40 11.51
N GLU A 148 20.84 -11.01 12.57
CA GLU A 148 21.41 -10.68 13.88
C GLU A 148 22.09 -11.90 14.51
N ILE A 149 21.44 -13.06 14.48
CA ILE A 149 22.03 -14.32 14.98
C ILE A 149 23.29 -14.67 14.19
N ALA A 150 23.26 -14.55 12.87
CA ALA A 150 24.42 -14.81 12.02
C ALA A 150 25.58 -13.84 12.32
N LEU A 151 25.28 -12.56 12.54
CA LEU A 151 26.28 -11.56 12.94
C LEU A 151 26.90 -11.92 14.30
N GLN A 152 26.08 -12.29 15.29
CA GLN A 152 26.56 -12.68 16.61
C GLN A 152 27.47 -13.90 16.53
N GLN A 153 27.12 -14.91 15.72
CA GLN A 153 27.98 -16.08 15.50
C GLN A 153 29.33 -15.69 14.92
N VAL A 154 29.39 -14.72 13.99
CA VAL A 154 30.67 -14.24 13.43
C VAL A 154 31.50 -13.54 14.51
N ILE A 155 30.88 -12.72 15.35
CA ILE A 155 31.55 -12.05 16.48
C ILE A 155 32.11 -13.09 17.45
N ASP A 156 31.28 -14.01 17.93
CA ASP A 156 31.67 -15.06 18.88
C ASP A 156 32.79 -15.95 18.31
N LEU A 157 32.66 -16.37 17.04
CA LEU A 157 33.69 -17.16 16.36
C LEU A 157 34.98 -16.36 16.16
N SER A 158 34.91 -15.05 15.94
CA SER A 158 36.09 -14.20 15.80
C SER A 158 36.84 -14.05 17.13
N GLU A 159 36.12 -13.85 18.25
CA GLU A 159 36.71 -13.78 19.58
C GLU A 159 37.32 -15.13 19.98
N ILE A 160 36.58 -16.23 19.81
CA ILE A 160 37.07 -17.58 20.10
C ILE A 160 38.29 -17.91 19.25
N ARG A 161 38.25 -17.70 17.92
CA ARG A 161 39.41 -17.97 17.05
C ARG A 161 40.65 -17.18 17.46
N THR A 162 40.47 -15.93 17.88
CA THR A 162 41.59 -15.08 18.31
C THR A 162 42.17 -15.58 19.63
N VAL A 163 41.33 -15.93 20.61
CA VAL A 163 41.77 -16.48 21.90
C VAL A 163 42.45 -17.84 21.71
N THR A 164 41.86 -18.76 20.96
CA THR A 164 42.43 -20.10 20.73
C THR A 164 43.74 -20.03 19.95
N GLN A 165 43.86 -19.13 18.96
CA GLN A 165 45.14 -18.93 18.25
C GLN A 165 46.22 -18.37 19.17
N ILE A 166 45.89 -17.42 20.05
CA ILE A 166 46.83 -16.88 21.04
C ILE A 166 47.25 -17.96 22.03
N GLU A 167 46.32 -18.76 22.55
CA GLU A 167 46.63 -19.88 23.45
C GLU A 167 47.52 -20.94 22.78
N GLN A 168 47.22 -21.30 21.52
CA GLN A 168 48.05 -22.23 20.75
C GLN A 168 49.46 -21.67 20.50
N ALA A 169 49.57 -20.38 20.13
CA ALA A 169 50.85 -19.72 19.93
C ALA A 169 51.66 -19.62 21.23
N GLN A 170 51.00 -19.32 22.37
CA GLN A 170 51.64 -19.30 23.68
C GLN A 170 52.10 -20.69 24.12
N ALA A 171 51.30 -21.74 23.88
CA ALA A 171 51.68 -23.11 24.17
C ALA A 171 52.88 -23.56 23.32
N ALA A 172 52.89 -23.20 22.02
CA ALA A 172 54.01 -23.45 21.13
C ALA A 172 55.27 -22.71 21.59
N LEU A 173 55.15 -21.43 21.93
CA LEU A 173 56.24 -20.62 22.48
C LEU A 173 56.81 -21.24 23.77
N LYS A 174 55.94 -21.67 24.69
CA LYS A 174 56.36 -22.32 25.93
C LYS A 174 57.12 -23.63 25.66
N SER A 175 56.70 -24.41 24.67
CA SER A 175 57.41 -25.62 24.24
C SER A 175 58.78 -25.29 23.64
N LEU A 176 58.87 -24.23 22.83
CA LEU A 176 60.13 -23.79 22.21
C LEU A 176 61.12 -23.30 23.27
N VAL A 177 60.66 -22.48 24.22
CA VAL A 177 61.47 -22.03 25.36
C VAL A 177 61.93 -23.22 26.21
N ALA A 178 61.08 -24.21 26.49
CA ALA A 178 61.47 -25.40 27.24
C ALA A 178 62.51 -26.25 26.49
N ASN A 179 62.40 -26.36 25.17
CA ASN A 179 63.39 -27.04 24.32
C ASN A 179 64.72 -26.28 24.29
N LEU A 180 64.67 -24.96 24.17
CA LEU A 180 65.84 -24.09 24.24
C LEU A 180 66.55 -24.24 25.59
N GLU A 181 65.81 -24.25 26.69
CA GLU A 181 66.36 -24.46 28.03
C GLU A 181 67.00 -25.85 28.17
N LYS A 182 66.39 -26.88 27.59
CA LYS A 182 66.97 -28.23 27.53
C LYS A 182 68.27 -28.27 26.73
N ILE A 183 68.40 -27.46 25.68
CA ILE A 183 69.63 -27.36 24.88
C ILE A 183 70.69 -26.53 25.61
N LYS A 184 70.30 -25.43 26.26
CA LYS A 184 71.18 -24.54 27.05
C LYS A 184 71.71 -25.18 28.33
N SER A 185 70.89 -25.98 29.01
CA SER A 185 71.31 -26.75 30.19
C SER A 185 72.32 -27.86 29.86
N GLY A 186 72.57 -28.11 28.57
CA GLY A 186 73.68 -28.93 28.10
C GLY A 186 73.55 -30.40 28.49
N ALA A 187 74.68 -31.11 28.54
CA ALA A 187 74.68 -32.52 28.92
C ALA A 187 74.15 -32.71 30.34
N ARG A 188 73.26 -33.69 30.48
CA ARG A 188 72.55 -33.94 31.74
C ARG A 188 73.56 -34.27 32.84
N VAL A 189 73.23 -33.91 34.08
CA VAL A 189 74.09 -34.19 35.25
C VAL A 189 74.43 -35.67 35.34
N GLU A 190 73.50 -36.53 34.89
CA GLU A 190 73.65 -37.97 34.76
C GLU A 190 74.74 -38.36 33.76
N ASP A 191 74.77 -37.74 32.57
CA ASP A 191 75.75 -38.04 31.51
C ASP A 191 77.16 -37.62 31.93
N ARG A 192 77.28 -36.43 32.53
CA ARG A 192 78.56 -35.94 33.10
C ARG A 192 79.06 -36.86 34.21
N ARG A 193 78.17 -37.32 35.10
CA ARG A 193 78.52 -38.25 36.17
C ARG A 193 79.01 -39.59 35.63
N GLN A 194 78.40 -40.11 34.56
CA GLN A 194 78.83 -41.35 33.91
C GLN A 194 80.20 -41.21 33.24
N ALA A 195 80.44 -40.11 32.51
CA ALA A 195 81.73 -39.84 31.87
C ALA A 195 82.85 -39.63 32.89
N GLN A 196 82.58 -38.91 33.98
CA GLN A 196 83.53 -38.74 35.09
C GLN A 196 83.89 -40.09 35.73
N ALA A 197 82.91 -40.98 35.93
CA ALA A 197 83.17 -42.32 36.45
C ALA A 197 84.07 -43.15 35.48
N GLY A 198 83.87 -43.00 34.17
CA GLY A 198 84.73 -43.59 33.14
C GLY A 198 86.17 -43.07 33.18
N LEU A 199 86.37 -41.76 33.33
CA LEU A 199 87.69 -41.15 33.48
C LEU A 199 88.39 -41.64 34.74
N ASN A 200 87.68 -41.66 35.88
CA ASN A 200 88.23 -42.17 37.14
C ASN A 200 88.70 -43.63 37.01
N GLN A 201 87.95 -44.47 36.29
CA GLN A 201 88.36 -45.85 36.01
C GLN A 201 89.60 -45.92 35.12
N ALA A 202 89.69 -45.07 34.09
CA ALA A 202 90.84 -45.01 33.20
C ALA A 202 92.11 -44.49 33.92
N ASP A 203 91.97 -43.51 34.83
CA ASP A 203 93.06 -43.01 35.66
C ASP A 203 93.58 -44.08 36.62
N ALA A 204 92.69 -44.88 37.22
CA ALA A 204 93.07 -46.00 38.06
C ALA A 204 93.86 -47.06 37.27
N ASN A 205 93.41 -47.37 36.05
CA ASN A 205 94.12 -48.28 35.14
C ASN A 205 95.50 -47.71 34.76
N LEU A 206 95.58 -46.40 34.49
CA LEU A 206 96.83 -45.72 34.14
C LEU A 206 97.83 -45.74 35.30
N ALA A 207 97.37 -45.48 36.53
CA ALA A 207 98.21 -45.56 37.72
C ALA A 207 98.80 -46.96 37.92
N ASN A 208 97.99 -48.00 37.71
CA ASN A 208 98.44 -49.39 37.76
C ASN A 208 99.46 -49.72 36.66
N ALA A 209 99.19 -49.32 35.42
CA ALA A 209 100.09 -49.55 34.29
C ALA A 209 101.43 -48.80 34.44
N LYS A 210 101.40 -47.55 34.92
CA LYS A 210 102.61 -46.76 35.24
C LYS A 210 103.45 -47.45 36.30
N SER A 211 102.82 -47.88 37.39
CA SER A 211 103.50 -48.57 38.49
C SER A 211 104.14 -49.88 38.02
N ASN A 212 103.45 -50.65 37.17
CA ASN A 212 104.00 -51.87 36.58
C ASN A 212 105.19 -51.60 35.66
N HIS A 213 105.08 -50.63 34.76
CA HIS A 213 106.18 -50.22 33.88
C HIS A 213 107.41 -49.78 34.68
N THR A 214 107.24 -48.95 35.72
CA THR A 214 108.34 -48.53 36.60
C THR A 214 109.01 -49.71 37.28
N ARG A 215 108.23 -50.69 37.77
CA ARG A 215 108.76 -51.91 38.39
C ARG A 215 109.55 -52.75 37.39
N MET A 216 109.04 -52.93 36.17
CA MET A 216 109.73 -53.66 35.11
C MET A 216 111.01 -52.95 34.68
N LEU A 217 111.00 -51.61 34.60
CA LEU A 217 112.19 -50.81 34.27
C LEU A 217 113.31 -51.03 35.29
N GLN A 218 112.99 -51.02 36.58
CA GLN A 218 113.97 -51.29 37.65
C GLN A 218 114.52 -52.72 37.58
N LEU A 219 113.65 -53.71 37.35
CA LEU A 219 114.09 -55.12 37.21
C LEU A 219 114.97 -55.33 35.97
N PHE A 220 114.69 -54.62 34.88
CA PHE A 220 115.52 -54.65 33.67
C PHE A 220 116.89 -54.02 33.90
N GLN A 221 116.94 -52.85 34.56
CA GLN A 221 118.19 -52.18 34.94
C GLN A 221 119.07 -53.05 35.84
N ASN A 222 118.45 -53.89 36.68
CA ASN A 222 119.14 -54.85 37.54
C ASN A 222 119.43 -56.21 36.85
N GLY A 223 119.14 -56.35 35.56
CA GLY A 223 119.42 -57.57 34.77
C GLY A 223 118.47 -58.75 35.01
N ALA A 224 117.35 -58.56 35.73
CA ALA A 224 116.45 -59.63 36.17
C ALA A 224 115.34 -60.00 35.16
N ILE A 225 115.14 -59.20 34.09
CA ILE A 225 114.15 -59.45 33.03
C ILE A 225 114.72 -59.12 31.64
N SER A 226 114.08 -59.62 30.57
CA SER A 226 114.46 -59.33 29.17
C SER A 226 113.90 -57.99 28.65
N GLN A 227 114.51 -57.45 27.59
CA GLN A 227 114.04 -56.23 26.91
C GLN A 227 112.60 -56.36 26.41
N GLN A 228 112.23 -57.53 25.86
CA GLN A 228 110.87 -57.80 25.38
C GLN A 228 109.81 -57.63 26.49
N SER A 229 110.12 -58.03 27.73
CA SER A 229 109.20 -57.88 28.87
C SER A 229 109.00 -56.41 29.27
N LEU A 230 110.07 -55.60 29.20
CA LEU A 230 109.97 -54.16 29.43
C LEU A 230 109.18 -53.45 28.32
N GLU A 231 109.46 -53.78 27.06
CA GLU A 231 108.74 -53.25 25.90
C GLU A 231 107.24 -53.59 25.97
N GLY A 232 106.88 -54.82 26.35
CA GLY A 232 105.48 -55.19 26.56
C GLY A 232 104.78 -54.34 27.64
N ALA A 233 105.46 -54.06 28.76
CA ALA A 233 104.93 -53.18 29.80
C ALA A 233 104.80 -51.72 29.33
N LYS A 234 105.72 -51.25 28.49
CA LYS A 234 105.65 -49.91 27.86
C LYS A 234 104.49 -49.82 26.89
N THR A 235 104.31 -50.80 26.00
CA THR A 235 103.17 -50.86 25.08
C THR A 235 101.84 -50.87 25.84
N GLN A 236 101.75 -51.63 26.94
CA GLN A 236 100.54 -51.63 27.77
C GLN A 236 100.29 -50.27 28.42
N LEU A 237 101.33 -49.59 28.89
CA LEU A 237 101.22 -48.22 29.41
C LEU A 237 100.72 -47.26 28.33
N ASP A 238 101.28 -47.31 27.12
CA ASP A 238 100.88 -46.44 26.00
C ASP A 238 99.41 -46.65 25.59
N ILE A 239 98.93 -47.90 25.59
CA ILE A 239 97.52 -48.23 25.34
C ILE A 239 96.62 -47.59 26.40
N VAL A 240 96.97 -47.70 27.68
CA VAL A 240 96.15 -47.17 28.78
C VAL A 240 96.20 -45.63 28.82
N ILE A 241 97.33 -45.02 28.44
CA ILE A 241 97.41 -43.57 28.22
C ILE A 241 96.43 -43.14 27.12
N ALA A 242 96.38 -43.85 25.99
CA ALA A 242 95.43 -43.56 24.92
C ALA A 242 93.97 -43.72 25.38
N GLN A 243 93.67 -44.75 26.18
CA GLN A 243 92.32 -44.97 26.75
C GLN A 243 91.91 -43.86 27.74
N GLN A 244 92.83 -43.40 28.60
CA GLN A 244 92.58 -42.29 29.52
C GLN A 244 92.33 -40.99 28.77
N LYS A 245 93.09 -40.74 27.70
CA LYS A 245 92.89 -39.58 26.82
C LYS A 245 91.50 -39.60 26.17
N ILE A 246 91.05 -40.74 25.65
CA ILE A 246 89.70 -40.88 25.06
C ILE A 246 88.61 -40.58 26.12
N ALA A 247 88.76 -41.09 27.34
CA ALA A 247 87.81 -40.84 28.42
C ALA A 247 87.76 -39.35 28.83
N ALA A 248 88.93 -38.68 28.87
CA ALA A 248 89.02 -37.26 29.15
C ALA A 248 88.39 -36.41 28.03
N GLU A 249 88.64 -36.74 26.77
CA GLU A 249 88.02 -36.07 25.61
C GLU A 249 86.51 -36.26 25.59
N GLN A 250 86.00 -37.44 25.98
CA GLN A 250 84.57 -37.70 26.09
C GLN A 250 83.90 -36.83 27.16
N LEU A 251 84.52 -36.68 28.33
CA LEU A 251 84.04 -35.77 29.38
C LEU A 251 84.07 -34.31 28.90
N GLN A 252 85.13 -33.91 28.20
CA GLN A 252 85.26 -32.57 27.64
C GLN A 252 84.21 -32.26 26.57
N LEU A 253 83.88 -33.22 25.71
CA LEU A 253 82.79 -33.09 24.72
C LEU A 253 81.43 -32.92 25.41
N ILE A 254 81.20 -33.62 26.52
CA ILE A 254 79.99 -33.52 27.34
C ILE A 254 79.93 -32.16 28.06
N ASP A 255 81.04 -31.67 28.59
CA ASP A 255 81.13 -30.39 29.29
C ASP A 255 81.02 -29.17 28.36
N ASN A 256 81.52 -29.28 27.13
CA ASN A 256 81.38 -28.23 26.12
C ASN A 256 79.92 -28.06 25.63
N GLY A 257 79.04 -28.99 25.96
CA GLY A 257 77.59 -28.87 25.73
C GLY A 257 77.19 -28.83 24.26
N ALA A 258 75.99 -28.32 23.99
CA ALA A 258 75.49 -28.12 22.63
C ALA A 258 76.30 -27.04 21.91
N ARG A 259 76.45 -27.17 20.58
CA ARG A 259 77.22 -26.23 19.78
C ARG A 259 76.52 -24.86 19.74
N ALA A 260 77.29 -23.78 19.63
CA ALA A 260 76.76 -22.42 19.62
C ALA A 260 75.76 -22.18 18.47
N GLU A 261 75.96 -22.85 17.35
CA GLU A 261 75.09 -22.81 16.18
C GLU A 261 73.70 -23.41 16.47
N ASP A 262 73.65 -24.50 17.24
CA ASP A 262 72.39 -25.17 17.61
C ASP A 262 71.58 -24.31 18.60
N ILE A 263 72.27 -23.61 19.50
CA ILE A 263 71.64 -22.65 20.43
C ILE A 263 71.08 -21.45 19.65
N GLN A 264 71.86 -20.85 18.74
CA GLN A 264 71.41 -19.73 17.92
C GLN A 264 70.26 -20.09 16.99
N ALA A 265 70.29 -21.28 16.38
CA ALA A 265 69.21 -21.76 15.53
C ALA A 265 67.88 -21.91 16.28
N MET A 266 67.95 -22.28 17.56
CA MET A 266 66.77 -22.38 18.43
C MET A 266 66.35 -21.04 19.04
N GLU A 267 67.30 -20.14 19.33
CA GLU A 267 67.00 -18.76 19.74
C GLU A 267 66.27 -18.00 18.63
N ALA A 268 66.58 -18.28 17.36
CA ALA A 268 65.88 -17.70 16.21
C ALA A 268 64.44 -18.24 16.02
N GLN A 269 64.08 -19.34 16.69
CA GLN A 269 62.75 -19.95 16.61
C GLN A 269 61.80 -19.53 17.74
N VAL A 270 62.32 -18.97 18.84
CA VAL A 270 61.54 -18.43 19.98
C VAL A 270 61.14 -16.99 19.70
#